data_AF-A0A6I9NQK1-F1
#
_entry.id   AF-A0A6I9NQK1-F1
#
_cell.length_a   1.000
_cell.length_b   1.000
_cell.length_c   1.000
_cell.angle_alpha   90.00
_cell.angle_beta   90.00
_cell.angle_gamma   90.00
#
_symmetry.space_group_name_H-M   'P 1'
#
loop_
_entity.id
_entity.type
_entity.pdbx_description
1 polymer ?
#
loop_
_entity_poly.entity_id
_entity_poly.type
_entity_poly.pdbx_seq_one_letter_code
_entity_poly.pdbx_strand_id
1 'polypeptide(L)'
;MLFLGTLEEEEGQEGEGRREMAEALLSALTDRHQQRQTWRDRCHSSLAQTLPPEEAPVDRPFWGVDDPSMPLPFDLADIINRVESLLWRM
;
A
#
# COMPACT_ATOMS: atom_id res chain seq x y z
N MET A 1 -13.71 -3.54 -10.47
CA MET A 1 -12.46 -4.25 -10.80
C MET A 1 -11.38 -3.79 -9.84
N LEU A 2 -10.80 -4.71 -9.08
CA LEU A 2 -9.60 -4.44 -8.28
C LEU A 2 -8.39 -4.73 -9.18
N PHE A 3 -7.50 -3.75 -9.38
CA PHE A 3 -6.31 -3.89 -10.24
C PHE A 3 -5.38 -5.05 -9.83
N LEU A 4 -5.41 -5.43 -8.54
CA LEU A 4 -4.70 -6.62 -8.06
C LEU A 4 -5.32 -7.92 -8.59
N GLY A 5 -6.65 -7.98 -8.67
CA GLY A 5 -7.36 -9.13 -9.23
C GLY A 5 -7.11 -9.31 -10.72
N THR A 6 -7.01 -8.21 -11.48
CA THR A 6 -6.69 -8.27 -12.92
C THR A 6 -5.28 -8.79 -13.20
N LEU A 7 -4.31 -8.55 -12.30
CA LEU A 7 -2.97 -9.13 -12.43
C LEU A 7 -2.94 -10.64 -12.13
N GLU A 8 -3.91 -11.13 -11.37
CA GLU A 8 -4.00 -12.53 -10.92
C GLU A 8 -4.82 -13.42 -11.87
N GLU A 9 -5.84 -12.87 -12.53
CA GLU A 9 -6.82 -13.64 -13.32
C GLU A 9 -6.51 -13.72 -14.83
N GLU A 10 -5.70 -12.83 -15.39
CA GLU A 10 -5.44 -12.79 -16.84
C GLU A 10 -4.22 -13.66 -17.25
N GLU A 11 -4.45 -14.97 -17.45
CA GLU A 11 -3.49 -15.90 -18.09
C GLU A 11 -3.39 -15.73 -19.63
N GLY A 12 -4.06 -14.74 -20.25
CA GLY A 12 -4.24 -14.68 -21.70
C GLY A 12 -3.96 -13.35 -22.41
N GLN A 13 -3.69 -12.25 -21.71
CA GLN A 13 -3.43 -10.94 -22.33
C GLN A 13 -1.92 -10.64 -22.32
N GLU A 14 -1.35 -10.51 -23.53
CA GLU A 14 -0.04 -9.97 -23.90
C GLU A 14 0.90 -9.65 -22.73
N GLY A 15 1.82 -10.57 -22.42
CA GLY A 15 2.68 -10.51 -21.22
C GLY A 15 3.48 -9.21 -21.04
N GLU A 16 3.71 -8.44 -22.10
CA GLU A 16 4.37 -7.13 -22.05
C GLU A 16 3.52 -6.06 -21.37
N GLY A 17 2.23 -5.94 -21.73
CA GLY A 17 1.32 -4.96 -21.08
C GLY A 17 1.04 -5.29 -19.61
N ARG A 18 0.99 -6.58 -19.25
CA ARG A 18 0.86 -7.02 -17.85
C ARG A 18 2.10 -6.67 -17.03
N ARG A 19 3.29 -6.84 -17.61
CA ARG A 19 4.56 -6.50 -16.96
C ARG A 19 4.67 -4.99 -16.72
N GLU A 20 4.43 -4.17 -17.73
CA GLU A 20 4.45 -2.71 -17.60
C GLU A 20 3.47 -2.23 -16.50
N MET A 21 2.26 -2.80 -16.48
CA MET A 21 1.27 -2.51 -15.45
C MET A 21 1.75 -2.90 -14.05
N ALA A 22 2.34 -4.09 -13.90
CA ALA A 22 2.85 -4.56 -12.62
C ALA A 22 4.07 -3.75 -12.14
N GLU A 23 4.95 -3.31 -13.04
CA GLU A 23 6.07 -2.42 -12.70
C GLU A 23 5.57 -1.03 -12.24
N ALA A 24 4.62 -0.44 -12.97
CA ALA A 24 4.01 0.84 -12.58
C ALA A 24 3.26 0.72 -11.23
N LEU A 25 2.52 -0.37 -11.03
CA LEU A 25 1.80 -0.62 -9.79
C LEU A 25 2.77 -0.83 -8.62
N LEU A 26 3.84 -1.60 -8.82
CA LEU A 26 4.85 -1.84 -7.81
C LEU A 26 5.49 -0.52 -7.34
N SER A 27 5.92 0.33 -8.27
CA SER A 27 6.46 1.65 -7.93
C SER A 27 5.47 2.48 -7.11
N ALA A 28 4.21 2.57 -7.55
CA ALA A 28 3.19 3.34 -6.85
C ALA A 28 2.83 2.76 -5.47
N LEU A 29 2.82 1.45 -5.31
CA LEU A 29 2.54 0.78 -4.03
C LEU A 29 3.68 0.97 -3.04
N THR A 30 4.93 0.81 -3.49
CA THR A 30 6.12 1.01 -2.66
C THR A 30 6.21 2.45 -2.15
N ASP A 31 6.01 3.44 -3.02
CA ASP A 31 5.98 4.84 -2.63
C ASP A 31 4.88 5.12 -1.62
N ARG A 32 3.66 4.61 -1.87
CA ARG A 32 2.53 4.78 -0.95
C ARG A 32 2.79 4.12 0.40
N HIS A 33 3.38 2.95 0.42
CA HIS A 33 3.73 2.24 1.65
C HIS A 33 4.75 3.03 2.47
N GLN A 34 5.83 3.48 1.84
CA GLN A 34 6.84 4.31 2.50
C GLN A 34 6.26 5.61 3.05
N GLN A 35 5.38 6.26 2.29
CA GLN A 35 4.70 7.48 2.74
C GLN A 35 3.80 7.22 3.94
N ARG A 36 3.01 6.12 3.94
CA ARG A 36 2.17 5.73 5.07
C ARG A 36 3.00 5.51 6.34
N GLN A 37 4.09 4.76 6.23
CA GLN A 37 5.01 4.53 7.35
C GLN A 37 5.61 5.85 7.87
N THR A 38 6.11 6.69 6.96
CA THR A 38 6.72 7.98 7.32
C THR A 38 5.73 8.90 8.01
N TRP A 39 4.48 8.97 7.53
CA TRP A 39 3.43 9.77 8.15
C TRP A 39 3.06 9.25 9.54
N ARG A 40 2.94 7.94 9.68
CA ARG A 40 2.67 7.29 10.96
C ARG A 40 3.78 7.58 11.97
N ASP A 41 5.04 7.40 11.58
CA ASP A 41 6.19 7.67 12.44
C ASP A 41 6.24 9.13 12.90
N ARG A 42 5.85 10.08 12.04
CA ARG A 42 5.74 11.49 12.40
C ARG A 42 4.62 11.75 13.41
N CYS A 43 3.44 11.17 13.18
CA CYS A 43 2.31 11.30 14.10
C CYS A 43 2.60 10.68 15.47
N HIS A 44 3.39 9.60 15.50
CA HIS A 44 3.80 8.91 16.73
C HIS A 44 5.17 9.34 17.27
N SER A 45 5.78 10.40 16.73
CA SER A 45 7.08 10.88 17.20
C SER A 45 7.02 11.39 18.65
N SER A 46 8.14 11.34 19.39
CA SER A 46 8.17 11.83 20.77
C SER A 46 7.72 13.28 20.88
N LEU A 47 8.04 14.14 19.89
CA LEU A 47 7.58 15.52 19.86
C LEU A 47 6.06 15.59 19.71
N ALA A 48 5.49 14.87 18.75
CA ALA A 48 4.05 14.82 18.54
C ALA A 48 3.28 14.37 19.79
N GLN A 49 3.84 13.44 20.57
CA GLN A 49 3.25 12.97 21.83
C GLN A 49 3.31 13.98 22.98
N THR A 50 4.12 15.05 22.85
CA THR A 50 4.19 16.12 23.86
C THR A 50 3.26 17.30 23.57
N LEU A 51 2.66 17.34 22.37
CA LEU A 51 1.77 18.43 21.97
C LEU A 51 0.42 18.35 22.70
N PRO A 52 -0.24 19.51 22.94
CA PRO A 52 -1.62 19.53 23.40
C PRO A 52 -2.56 18.79 22.44
N PRO A 53 -3.67 18.19 22.92
CA PRO A 53 -4.61 17.44 22.07
C PRO A 53 -5.17 18.21 20.87
N GLU A 54 -5.26 19.54 20.96
CA GLU A 54 -5.75 20.43 19.92
C GLU A 54 -4.74 20.60 18.76
N GLU A 55 -3.46 20.37 19.04
CA GLU A 55 -2.33 20.52 18.10
C GLU A 55 -1.70 19.16 17.72
N ALA A 56 -2.01 18.11 18.46
CA ALA A 56 -1.45 16.78 18.25
C ALA A 56 -1.82 16.25 16.85
N PRO A 57 -0.84 15.79 16.04
CA PRO A 57 -1.12 15.24 14.72
C PRO A 57 -1.96 13.96 14.84
N VAL A 58 -2.95 13.86 13.96
CA VAL A 58 -3.87 12.73 13.93
C VAL A 58 -3.49 11.80 12.78
N ASP A 59 -3.13 10.56 13.11
CA ASP A 59 -2.82 9.51 12.11
C ASP A 59 -4.11 9.05 11.42
N ARG A 60 -4.59 9.85 10.46
CA ARG A 60 -5.78 9.57 9.66
C ARG A 60 -5.56 9.88 8.17
N PRO A 61 -6.10 9.04 7.27
CA PRO A 61 -6.88 7.83 7.55
C PRO A 61 -5.99 6.65 8.00
N PHE A 62 -6.42 5.95 9.05
CA PHE A 62 -5.82 4.69 9.51
C PHE A 62 -6.94 3.69 9.78
N TRP A 63 -6.69 2.42 9.47
CA TRP A 63 -7.61 1.33 9.75
C TRP A 63 -6.82 0.08 10.15
N GLY A 64 -7.42 -0.74 11.01
CA GLY A 64 -6.84 -2.01 11.43
C GLY A 64 -6.94 -3.07 10.33
N VAL A 65 -6.16 -4.15 10.50
CA VAL A 65 -6.18 -5.30 9.57
C VAL A 65 -7.57 -5.94 9.49
N ASP A 66 -8.35 -5.84 10.57
CA ASP A 66 -9.68 -6.44 10.70
C ASP A 66 -10.84 -5.49 10.33
N ASP A 67 -10.57 -4.33 9.71
CA ASP A 67 -11.63 -3.38 9.33
C ASP A 67 -12.34 -3.83 8.03
N PRO A 68 -13.59 -4.32 8.09
CA PRO A 68 -14.29 -4.83 6.92
C PRO A 68 -14.79 -3.73 5.97
N SER A 69 -14.78 -2.46 6.40
CA SER A 69 -15.17 -1.34 5.55
C SER A 69 -14.09 -0.95 4.55
N MET A 70 -12.86 -1.43 4.76
CA MET A 70 -11.69 -1.07 3.96
C MET A 70 -11.29 -2.22 3.03
N PRO A 71 -11.30 -2.02 1.70
CA PRO A 71 -11.08 -3.08 0.73
C PRO A 71 -9.62 -3.54 0.61
N LEU A 72 -8.68 -2.77 1.17
CA LEU A 72 -7.24 -3.04 1.16
C LEU A 72 -6.66 -2.76 2.54
N PRO A 73 -5.64 -3.50 2.98
CA PRO A 73 -4.94 -3.22 4.22
C PRO A 73 -4.23 -1.86 4.20
N PHE A 74 -4.02 -1.31 5.39
CA PHE A 74 -3.20 -0.11 5.56
C PHE A 74 -1.72 -0.42 5.30
N ASP A 75 -1.23 -1.53 5.84
CA ASP A 75 0.08 -2.08 5.51
C ASP A 75 0.00 -2.74 4.12
N LEU A 76 0.92 -2.36 3.23
CA LEU A 76 0.95 -2.83 1.85
C LEU A 76 2.07 -3.85 1.59
N ALA A 77 2.86 -4.22 2.61
CA ALA A 77 4.04 -5.08 2.45
C ALA A 77 3.70 -6.41 1.74
N ASP A 78 2.64 -7.10 2.18
CA ASP A 78 2.23 -8.37 1.57
C ASP A 78 1.78 -8.21 0.12
N ILE A 79 1.10 -7.11 -0.20
CA ILE A 79 0.65 -6.80 -1.56
C ILE A 79 1.85 -6.51 -2.46
N ILE A 80 2.80 -5.70 -1.97
CA ILE A 80 4.05 -5.38 -2.68
C ILE A 80 4.81 -6.68 -2.98
N ASN A 81 5.04 -7.52 -1.96
CA ASN A 81 5.72 -8.81 -2.10
C ASN A 81 5.04 -9.71 -3.13
N ARG A 82 3.71 -9.68 -3.20
CA ARG A 82 2.93 -10.43 -4.18
C ARG A 82 3.13 -9.90 -5.60
N VAL A 83 3.08 -8.59 -5.80
CA VAL A 83 3.30 -7.96 -7.12
C VAL A 83 4.74 -8.19 -7.59
N GLU A 84 5.72 -8.07 -6.70
CA GLU A 84 7.12 -8.42 -6.99
C GLU A 84 7.23 -9.88 -7.43
N SER A 85 6.66 -10.80 -6.65
CA SER A 85 6.70 -12.23 -6.98
C SER A 85 6.07 -12.55 -8.34
N LEU A 86 5.02 -11.81 -8.74
CA LEU A 86 4.45 -11.93 -10.08
C LEU A 86 5.42 -11.47 -11.14
N LEU A 87 6.08 -10.31 -10.99
CA LEU A 87 7.09 -9.81 -11.93
C LEU A 87 8.28 -10.78 -12.08
N TRP A 88 8.73 -11.41 -10.99
CA TRP A 88 9.82 -12.40 -11.04
C TRP A 88 9.44 -13.71 -11.73
N ARG A 89 8.14 -14.01 -11.85
CA ARG A 89 7.63 -15.24 -12.49
C ARG A 89 7.27 -15.05 -13.97
N MET A 90 7.31 -13.83 -14.49
CA MET A 90 7.11 -13.51 -15.91
C MET A 90 8.42 -13.58 -16.68
#